data_AF-A0A954Z7G4-F1
#
_entry.id   AF-A0A954Z7G4-F1
#
_cell.length_a   1.000
_cell.length_b   1.000
_cell.length_c   1.000
_cell.angle_alpha   90.00
_cell.angle_beta   90.00
_cell.angle_gamma   90.00
#
_symmetry.space_group_name_H-M   'P 1'
#
loop_
_entity.id
_entity.type
_entity.pdbx_description
1 polymer ?
#
loop_
_entity_poly.entity_id
_entity_poly.type
_entity_poly.pdbx_seq_one_letter_code
_entity_poly.pdbx_strand_id
1 'polypeptide(L)'
;QGADAIFTTHPYDDQRGLMSDSGTPGDLLLPWRTTASLLGGAKFVGSIQLPHGSKNRLFQRPNAEMLMVVWSDHRTREIIYLGDKVSIVDVWGRTRIPRRSGSRQMVDVDRLPVFVRGLNPHVARLRMSVKFDELHIPSVFGKPHSNQIQFHNEFPQGVGGTLSIKAPDGWQISPDRIDLKMAADDHIRKQFEVSLPFDANSGLVPIRIDFDVVADKSYKFSVYRELDVGDGQLEIDIHTRLEKDGDLIVEQRMTNRSDRLVDFKCLLYALGSPATSESPGVPQRRRQRTQVFRLGNTPDVKSYRYPNGAELLGTQMWLRAEEIDGSRVLNYRFDVER
;
A
#
# COMPACT_ATOMS: atom_id res chain seq x y z
N GLN A 1 6.67 -24.26 6.22
CA GLN A 1 7.59 -25.22 5.58
C GLN A 1 7.43 -25.09 4.07
N GLY A 2 8.48 -25.35 3.28
CA GLY A 2 8.37 -25.39 1.81
C GLY A 2 7.71 -26.70 1.36
N ALA A 3 7.27 -26.77 0.10
CA ALA A 3 6.77 -28.04 -0.44
C ALA A 3 7.95 -28.96 -0.80
N ASP A 4 8.00 -30.16 -0.23
CA ASP A 4 9.02 -31.17 -0.55
C ASP A 4 8.81 -31.77 -1.95
N ALA A 5 7.56 -31.75 -2.43
CA ALA A 5 7.18 -32.14 -3.78
C ALA A 5 6.00 -31.28 -4.27
N ILE A 6 5.92 -31.08 -5.59
CA ILE A 6 4.82 -30.38 -6.26
C ILE A 6 4.12 -31.38 -7.17
N PHE A 7 2.83 -31.61 -6.95
CA PHE A 7 2.02 -32.55 -7.71
C PHE A 7 1.01 -31.81 -8.58
N THR A 8 0.68 -32.38 -9.74
CA THR A 8 -0.49 -32.00 -10.53
C THR A 8 -1.48 -33.16 -10.52
N THR A 9 -2.76 -32.87 -10.26
CA THR A 9 -3.79 -33.90 -10.08
C THR A 9 -4.33 -34.43 -11.41
N HIS A 10 -4.32 -33.60 -12.45
CA HIS A 10 -4.77 -33.96 -13.81
C HIS A 10 -3.71 -33.51 -14.83
N PRO A 11 -2.59 -34.26 -14.96
CA PRO A 11 -1.51 -33.88 -15.86
C PRO A 11 -1.91 -33.92 -17.34
N TYR A 12 -2.87 -34.77 -17.73
CA TYR A 12 -3.38 -34.92 -19.09
C TYR A 12 -4.82 -34.41 -19.13
N ASP A 13 -5.00 -33.20 -19.67
CA ASP A 13 -6.29 -32.54 -19.87
C ASP A 13 -6.09 -31.38 -20.86
N ASP A 14 -6.89 -31.33 -21.92
CA ASP A 14 -6.73 -30.35 -23.01
C ASP A 14 -6.98 -28.89 -22.59
N GLN A 15 -7.67 -28.65 -21.47
CA GLN A 15 -7.97 -27.29 -20.97
C GLN A 15 -7.10 -26.86 -19.80
N ARG A 16 -6.67 -27.80 -18.96
CA ARG A 16 -6.07 -27.53 -17.63
C ARG A 16 -4.86 -28.40 -17.33
N GLY A 17 -4.51 -29.32 -18.21
CA GLY A 17 -3.40 -30.25 -18.05
C GLY A 17 -2.04 -29.61 -18.32
N LEU A 18 -0.99 -30.28 -17.84
CA LEU A 18 0.38 -29.99 -18.28
C LEU A 18 0.64 -30.57 -19.68
N MET A 19 -0.15 -31.57 -20.05
CA MET A 19 -0.14 -32.24 -21.34
C MET A 19 -1.58 -32.34 -21.85
N SER A 20 -1.76 -32.40 -23.17
CA SER A 20 -3.02 -32.74 -23.81
C SER A 20 -3.38 -34.21 -23.53
N ASP A 21 -4.62 -34.60 -23.83
CA ASP A 21 -5.08 -36.01 -23.75
C ASP A 21 -4.26 -36.92 -24.68
N SER A 22 -3.70 -36.36 -25.75
CA SER A 22 -2.77 -37.04 -26.67
C SER A 22 -1.31 -37.08 -26.19
N GLY A 23 -1.01 -36.57 -24.99
CA GLY A 23 0.33 -36.57 -24.40
C GLY A 23 1.30 -35.54 -25.01
N THR A 24 0.79 -34.48 -25.64
CA THR A 24 1.64 -33.36 -26.11
C THR A 24 1.73 -32.26 -25.05
N PRO A 25 2.85 -31.52 -24.92
CA PRO A 25 2.97 -30.40 -23.99
C PRO A 25 1.85 -29.36 -24.13
N GLY A 26 1.13 -29.09 -23.05
CA GLY A 26 0.15 -28.01 -22.97
C GLY A 26 0.77 -26.68 -22.49
N ASP A 27 0.00 -25.59 -22.58
CA ASP A 27 0.46 -24.24 -22.24
C ASP A 27 0.93 -24.10 -20.78
N LEU A 28 0.40 -24.91 -19.86
CA LEU A 28 0.75 -24.89 -18.44
C LEU A 28 2.04 -25.64 -18.11
N LEU A 29 2.60 -26.43 -19.03
CA LEU A 29 3.82 -27.20 -18.77
C LEU A 29 5.01 -26.29 -18.39
N LEU A 30 5.22 -25.22 -19.16
CA LEU A 30 6.34 -24.31 -18.93
C LEU A 30 6.17 -23.50 -17.63
N PRO A 31 5.02 -22.86 -17.35
CA PRO A 31 4.74 -22.26 -16.06
C PRO A 31 4.94 -23.22 -14.89
N TRP A 32 4.43 -24.45 -14.97
CA TRP A 32 4.57 -25.44 -13.92
C TRP A 32 6.04 -25.84 -13.71
N ARG A 33 6.76 -26.20 -14.77
CA ARG A 33 8.17 -26.60 -14.72
C ARG A 33 9.05 -25.48 -14.15
N THR A 34 8.86 -24.26 -14.62
CA THR A 34 9.63 -23.09 -14.16
C THR A 34 9.37 -22.81 -12.69
N THR A 35 8.10 -22.82 -12.27
CA THR A 35 7.71 -22.62 -10.87
C THR A 35 8.29 -23.72 -9.99
N ALA A 36 8.16 -24.99 -10.39
CA ALA A 36 8.69 -26.12 -9.65
C ALA A 36 10.22 -26.09 -9.54
N SER A 37 10.92 -25.71 -10.61
CA SER A 37 12.38 -25.57 -10.60
C SER A 37 12.88 -24.45 -9.70
N LEU A 38 12.15 -23.32 -9.63
CA LEU A 38 12.56 -22.15 -8.84
C LEU A 38 12.17 -22.28 -7.36
N LEU A 39 11.02 -22.88 -7.07
CA LEU A 39 10.46 -23.00 -5.72
C LEU A 39 10.67 -24.36 -5.07
N GLY A 40 11.15 -25.38 -5.79
CA GLY A 40 11.43 -26.70 -5.23
C GLY A 40 12.37 -26.61 -4.03
N GLY A 41 11.92 -27.12 -2.88
CA GLY A 41 12.65 -27.06 -1.60
C GLY A 41 12.78 -25.66 -0.98
N ALA A 42 12.16 -24.62 -1.57
CA ALA A 42 12.23 -23.27 -1.05
C ALA A 42 11.24 -23.07 0.11
N LYS A 43 11.70 -22.44 1.19
CA LYS A 43 10.89 -22.11 2.36
C LYS A 43 10.31 -20.70 2.21
N PHE A 44 8.99 -20.58 2.32
CA PHE A 44 8.35 -19.27 2.42
C PHE A 44 8.86 -18.51 3.66
N VAL A 45 9.27 -17.25 3.47
CA VAL A 45 9.82 -16.39 4.53
C VAL A 45 8.89 -15.22 4.86
N GLY A 46 8.15 -14.70 3.88
CA GLY A 46 7.24 -13.58 4.10
C GLY A 46 6.93 -12.81 2.83
N SER A 47 6.60 -11.54 2.98
CA SER A 47 6.31 -10.59 1.90
C SER A 47 6.80 -9.20 2.31
N ILE A 48 7.09 -8.35 1.33
CA ILE A 48 7.43 -6.94 1.57
C ILE A 48 6.38 -6.04 0.92
N GLN A 49 6.18 -4.83 1.42
CA GLN A 49 5.39 -3.83 0.69
C GLN A 49 6.24 -3.23 -0.43
N LEU A 50 5.72 -3.27 -1.65
CA LEU A 50 6.37 -2.71 -2.84
C LEU A 50 5.83 -1.29 -3.12
N PRO A 51 6.64 -0.39 -3.70
CA PRO A 51 6.31 1.03 -3.87
C PRO A 51 4.97 1.31 -4.55
N HIS A 52 4.55 0.46 -5.49
CA HIS A 52 3.29 0.61 -6.22
C HIS A 52 2.30 -0.53 -5.94
N GLY A 53 2.43 -1.18 -4.78
CA GLY A 53 1.43 -2.11 -4.26
C GLY A 53 1.39 -3.49 -4.93
N SER A 54 2.38 -3.85 -5.75
CA SER A 54 2.43 -5.21 -6.32
C SER A 54 2.49 -6.28 -5.22
N LYS A 55 1.72 -7.35 -5.40
CA LYS A 55 1.69 -8.49 -4.49
C LYS A 55 2.95 -9.32 -4.66
N ASN A 56 3.50 -9.83 -3.57
CA ASN A 56 4.69 -10.67 -3.63
C ASN A 56 4.78 -11.69 -2.49
N ARG A 57 5.62 -12.70 -2.72
CA ARG A 57 6.01 -13.71 -1.73
C ARG A 57 7.50 -13.97 -1.84
N LEU A 58 8.20 -13.94 -0.71
CA LEU A 58 9.63 -14.22 -0.61
C LEU A 58 9.86 -15.64 -0.11
N PHE A 59 10.85 -16.28 -0.72
CA PHE A 59 11.25 -17.64 -0.43
C PHE A 59 12.76 -17.72 -0.27
N GLN A 60 13.22 -18.51 0.68
CA GLN A 60 14.62 -18.85 0.86
C GLN A 60 14.85 -20.27 0.34
N ARG A 61 15.78 -20.42 -0.59
CA ARG A 61 16.20 -21.72 -1.12
C ARG A 61 17.21 -22.39 -0.19
N PRO A 62 17.45 -23.72 -0.32
CA PRO A 62 18.41 -24.45 0.52
C PRO A 62 19.84 -23.88 0.48
N ASN A 63 20.25 -23.27 -0.63
CA ASN A 63 21.53 -22.58 -0.80
C ASN A 63 21.55 -21.14 -0.22
N ALA A 64 20.58 -20.79 0.63
CA ALA A 64 20.35 -19.46 1.20
C ALA A 64 20.00 -18.34 0.19
N GLU A 65 19.84 -18.64 -1.11
CA GLU A 65 19.37 -17.67 -2.10
C GLU A 65 17.96 -17.20 -1.77
N MET A 66 17.74 -15.89 -1.75
CA MET A 66 16.40 -15.30 -1.66
C MET A 66 15.81 -15.08 -3.04
N LEU A 67 14.58 -15.56 -3.20
CA LEU A 67 13.75 -15.45 -4.40
C LEU A 67 12.47 -14.71 -4.01
N MET A 68 11.97 -13.85 -4.91
CA MET A 68 10.66 -13.23 -4.79
C MET A 68 9.79 -13.61 -5.98
N VAL A 69 8.57 -14.05 -5.72
CA VAL A 69 7.49 -14.14 -6.74
C VAL A 69 6.69 -12.86 -6.63
N VAL A 70 6.48 -12.15 -7.73
CA VAL A 70 5.76 -10.86 -7.75
C VAL A 70 4.74 -10.80 -8.90
N TRP A 71 3.56 -10.27 -8.61
CA TRP A 71 2.46 -10.10 -9.56
C TRP A 71 1.58 -8.90 -9.18
N SER A 72 0.75 -8.43 -10.10
CA SER A 72 -0.16 -7.30 -9.90
C SER A 72 -1.42 -7.49 -10.71
N ASP A 73 -2.57 -7.00 -10.24
CA ASP A 73 -3.85 -7.13 -10.95
C ASP A 73 -3.91 -6.19 -12.18
N HIS A 74 -3.05 -5.16 -12.17
CA HIS A 74 -2.86 -4.16 -13.22
C HIS A 74 -1.38 -4.05 -13.59
N ARG A 75 -1.10 -3.59 -14.81
CA ARG A 75 0.27 -3.36 -15.26
C ARG A 75 0.93 -2.26 -14.44
N THR A 76 1.99 -2.62 -13.72
CA THR A 76 2.69 -1.74 -12.77
C THR A 76 4.20 -1.88 -12.96
N ARG A 77 4.95 -0.84 -12.59
CA ARG A 77 6.42 -0.89 -12.56
C ARG A 77 6.93 -0.63 -11.16
N GLU A 78 7.59 -1.62 -10.58
CA GLU A 78 8.24 -1.47 -9.28
C GLU A 78 9.68 -0.99 -9.46
N ILE A 79 10.05 0.09 -8.76
CA ILE A 79 11.41 0.67 -8.81
C ILE A 79 12.00 0.65 -7.40
N ILE A 80 12.76 -0.40 -7.08
CA ILE A 80 13.23 -0.66 -5.72
C ILE A 80 14.61 -1.34 -5.73
N TYR A 81 15.45 -1.07 -4.73
CA TYR A 81 16.69 -1.82 -4.53
C TYR A 81 16.37 -3.25 -4.09
N LEU A 82 16.77 -4.25 -4.86
CA LEU A 82 16.55 -5.67 -4.58
C LEU A 82 17.87 -6.39 -4.27
N GLY A 83 18.97 -5.97 -4.88
CA GLY A 83 20.30 -6.56 -4.70
C GLY A 83 21.22 -6.16 -5.85
N ASP A 84 22.46 -6.66 -5.85
CA ASP A 84 23.44 -6.24 -6.85
C ASP A 84 23.45 -7.10 -8.12
N LYS A 85 23.08 -8.39 -7.98
CA LYS A 85 23.09 -9.40 -9.05
C LYS A 85 21.69 -9.95 -9.31
N VAL A 86 20.74 -9.04 -9.49
CA VAL A 86 19.32 -9.37 -9.67
C VAL A 86 19.08 -9.86 -11.09
N SER A 87 18.28 -10.92 -11.23
CA SER A 87 17.71 -11.37 -12.50
C SER A 87 16.21 -11.62 -12.37
N ILE A 88 15.48 -11.43 -13.46
CA ILE A 88 14.05 -11.69 -13.55
C ILE A 88 13.85 -12.89 -14.47
N VAL A 89 13.06 -13.87 -14.02
CA VAL A 89 12.63 -15.03 -14.79
C VAL A 89 11.12 -14.94 -14.95
N ASP A 90 10.63 -15.03 -16.18
CA ASP A 90 9.18 -15.12 -16.42
C ASP A 90 8.66 -16.55 -16.26
N VAL A 91 7.34 -16.75 -16.35
CA VAL A 91 6.73 -18.09 -16.20
C VAL A 91 7.20 -19.09 -17.26
N TRP A 92 7.70 -18.62 -18.41
CA TRP A 92 8.21 -19.48 -19.48
C TRP A 92 9.70 -19.84 -19.30
N GLY A 93 10.35 -19.30 -18.27
CA GLY A 93 11.76 -19.57 -17.94
C GLY A 93 12.75 -18.63 -18.63
N ARG A 94 12.28 -17.60 -19.35
CA ARG A 94 13.17 -16.61 -19.97
C ARG A 94 13.76 -15.72 -18.89
N THR A 95 15.08 -15.62 -18.87
CA THR A 95 15.82 -14.81 -17.90
C THR A 95 16.26 -13.50 -18.50
N ARG A 96 16.12 -12.40 -17.76
CA ARG A 96 16.63 -11.07 -18.13
C ARG A 96 17.23 -10.35 -16.93
N ILE A 97 18.15 -9.43 -17.20
CA ILE A 97 18.65 -8.49 -16.19
C ILE A 97 17.67 -7.30 -16.15
N PRO A 98 17.18 -6.87 -14.97
CA PRO A 98 16.29 -5.71 -14.87
C PRO A 98 17.01 -4.43 -15.29
N ARG A 99 16.26 -3.51 -15.92
CA ARG A 99 16.71 -2.12 -16.08
C ARG A 99 16.92 -1.50 -14.71
N ARG A 100 17.79 -0.49 -14.63
CA ARG A 100 18.12 0.17 -13.36
C ARG A 100 17.83 1.66 -13.40
N SER A 101 17.45 2.20 -12.24
CA SER A 101 17.43 3.63 -11.95
C SER A 101 18.32 3.86 -10.74
N GLY A 102 19.56 4.31 -10.98
CA GLY A 102 20.62 4.31 -9.96
C GLY A 102 20.89 2.90 -9.45
N SER A 103 20.85 2.72 -8.12
CA SER A 103 21.00 1.40 -7.47
C SER A 103 19.75 0.52 -7.54
N ARG A 104 18.59 1.07 -7.94
CA ARG A 104 17.29 0.39 -7.87
C ARG A 104 17.02 -0.40 -9.16
N GLN A 105 16.36 -1.53 -9.03
CA GLN A 105 15.92 -2.36 -10.14
C GLN A 105 14.49 -1.98 -10.53
N MET A 106 14.24 -1.93 -11.84
CA MET A 106 12.92 -1.73 -12.44
C MET A 106 12.35 -3.09 -12.82
N VAL A 107 11.26 -3.48 -12.17
CA VAL A 107 10.53 -4.72 -12.42
C VAL A 107 9.17 -4.36 -13.01
N ASP A 108 8.96 -4.70 -14.28
CA ASP A 108 7.63 -4.62 -14.88
C ASP A 108 6.81 -5.82 -14.38
N VAL A 109 5.67 -5.55 -13.77
CA VAL A 109 4.78 -6.52 -13.12
C VAL A 109 3.40 -6.42 -13.75
N ASP A 110 2.77 -7.57 -13.97
CA ASP A 110 1.40 -7.69 -14.45
C ASP A 110 0.74 -8.91 -13.78
N ARG A 111 -0.41 -9.35 -14.29
CA ARG A 111 -1.17 -10.51 -13.78
C ARG A 111 -0.37 -11.80 -13.83
N LEU A 112 0.48 -11.96 -14.85
CA LEU A 112 1.39 -13.09 -14.92
C LEU A 112 2.55 -12.86 -13.95
N PRO A 113 2.77 -13.76 -12.97
CA PRO A 113 3.82 -13.59 -12.00
C PRO A 113 5.20 -13.66 -12.67
N VAL A 114 6.15 -12.92 -12.12
CA VAL A 114 7.56 -13.06 -12.45
C VAL A 114 8.35 -13.43 -11.19
N PHE A 115 9.45 -14.11 -11.40
CA PHE A 115 10.38 -14.51 -10.36
C PHE A 115 11.58 -13.58 -10.37
N VAL A 116 11.92 -13.03 -9.22
CA VAL A 116 13.10 -12.20 -9.04
C VAL A 116 14.11 -12.97 -8.19
N ARG A 117 15.31 -13.14 -8.72
CA ARG A 117 16.44 -13.83 -8.08
C ARG A 117 17.52 -12.83 -7.68
N GLY A 118 18.43 -13.28 -6.81
CA GLY A 118 19.55 -12.46 -6.36
C GLY A 118 19.15 -11.31 -5.44
N LEU A 119 18.05 -11.48 -4.69
CA LEU A 119 17.68 -10.54 -3.63
C LEU A 119 18.76 -10.55 -2.55
N ASN A 120 19.12 -9.37 -2.05
CA ASN A 120 19.95 -9.26 -0.86
C ASN A 120 19.13 -9.75 0.36
N PRO A 121 19.54 -10.86 1.02
CA PRO A 121 18.74 -11.48 2.06
C PRO A 121 18.61 -10.60 3.31
N HIS A 122 19.66 -9.86 3.68
CA HIS A 122 19.67 -9.00 4.86
C HIS A 122 18.74 -7.80 4.68
N VAL A 123 18.80 -7.14 3.52
CA VAL A 123 17.88 -6.03 3.20
C VAL A 123 16.43 -6.51 3.09
N ALA A 124 16.20 -7.69 2.50
CA ALA A 124 14.86 -8.27 2.39
C ALA A 124 14.26 -8.60 3.76
N ARG A 125 15.05 -9.18 4.67
CA ARG A 125 14.58 -9.49 6.03
C ARG A 125 14.39 -8.24 6.89
N LEU A 126 15.29 -7.26 6.80
CA LEU A 126 15.13 -5.97 7.49
C LEU A 126 13.84 -5.28 7.04
N ARG A 127 13.54 -5.30 5.75
CA ARG A 127 12.24 -4.83 5.22
C ARG A 127 11.04 -5.56 5.79
N MET A 128 11.15 -6.82 6.17
CA MET A 128 10.06 -7.57 6.80
C MET A 128 9.96 -7.28 8.31
N SER A 129 11.07 -6.92 8.97
CA SER A 129 11.11 -6.69 10.41
C SER A 129 10.65 -5.30 10.85
N VAL A 130 10.76 -4.28 9.99
CA VAL A 130 10.32 -2.91 10.30
C VAL A 130 8.83 -2.83 10.61
N LYS A 131 8.45 -2.20 11.72
CA LYS A 131 7.04 -1.97 12.09
C LYS A 131 6.90 -0.65 12.81
N PHE A 132 5.70 -0.08 12.72
CA PHE A 132 5.24 0.92 13.67
C PHE A 132 4.53 0.22 14.83
N ASP A 133 4.63 0.79 16.01
CA ASP A 133 3.95 0.26 17.20
C ASP A 133 2.46 0.55 17.17
N GLU A 134 2.09 1.77 16.79
CA GLU A 134 0.71 2.16 16.54
C GLU A 134 0.47 2.35 15.05
N LEU A 135 -0.62 1.78 14.53
CA LEU A 135 -1.00 1.92 13.13
C LEU A 135 -2.01 3.04 12.94
N HIS A 136 -2.81 3.35 13.96
CA HIS A 136 -3.85 4.37 13.91
C HIS A 136 -3.34 5.70 14.44
N ILE A 137 -3.40 6.74 13.61
CA ILE A 137 -3.19 8.11 14.06
C ILE A 137 -4.56 8.76 14.21
N PRO A 138 -4.96 9.16 15.43
CA PRO A 138 -6.23 9.84 15.63
C PRO A 138 -6.34 11.08 14.73
N SER A 139 -7.51 11.24 14.08
CA SER A 139 -7.82 12.40 13.23
C SER A 139 -8.08 13.68 14.05
N VAL A 140 -7.12 14.04 14.90
CA VAL A 140 -7.08 15.25 15.71
C VAL A 140 -5.91 16.09 15.18
N PHE A 141 -6.26 17.16 14.48
CA PHE A 141 -5.29 17.99 13.76
C PHE A 141 -4.56 18.98 14.66
N GLY A 142 -3.34 19.35 14.26
CA GLY A 142 -2.52 20.34 14.95
C GLY A 142 -1.96 19.88 16.31
N LYS A 143 -2.13 18.61 16.67
CA LYS A 143 -1.51 17.98 17.85
C LYS A 143 -0.50 16.92 17.42
N PRO A 144 0.69 16.88 18.03
CA PRO A 144 1.61 15.76 17.86
C PRO A 144 1.04 14.48 18.47
N HIS A 145 1.14 13.38 17.73
CA HIS A 145 0.81 12.03 18.18
C HIS A 145 2.10 11.22 18.27
N SER A 146 2.37 10.61 19.43
CA SER A 146 3.57 9.80 19.59
C SER A 146 3.41 8.41 18.98
N ASN A 147 4.46 7.93 18.31
CA ASN A 147 4.55 6.60 17.78
C ASN A 147 6.01 6.11 17.87
N GLN A 148 6.24 4.84 17.57
CA GLN A 148 7.56 4.23 17.63
C GLN A 148 7.79 3.38 16.39
N ILE A 149 9.01 3.45 15.86
CA ILE A 149 9.50 2.54 14.83
C ILE A 149 10.39 1.50 15.50
N GLN A 150 10.17 0.23 15.14
CA GLN A 150 10.94 -0.89 15.63
C GLN A 150 11.38 -1.81 14.50
N PHE A 151 12.60 -2.35 14.61
CA PHE A 151 13.16 -3.37 13.74
C PHE A 151 14.39 -3.99 14.39
N HIS A 152 14.95 -5.03 13.79
CA HIS A 152 16.22 -5.61 14.22
C HIS A 152 17.22 -5.65 13.08
N ASN A 153 18.50 -5.67 13.45
CA ASN A 153 19.58 -5.80 12.50
C ASN A 153 19.60 -7.22 11.94
N GLU A 154 19.47 -7.32 10.62
CA GLU A 154 19.45 -8.59 9.89
C GLU A 154 20.78 -8.86 9.18
N PHE A 155 21.76 -7.96 9.31
CA PHE A 155 23.11 -8.16 8.82
C PHE A 155 23.94 -8.94 9.87
N PRO A 156 24.87 -9.80 9.43
CA PRO A 156 25.69 -10.60 10.34
C PRO A 156 26.74 -9.77 11.11
N GLN A 157 26.89 -8.49 10.79
CA GLN A 157 27.77 -7.54 11.45
C GLN A 157 26.98 -6.31 11.94
N GLY A 158 27.64 -5.47 12.72
CA GLY A 158 27.07 -4.20 13.15
C GLY A 158 26.75 -3.27 11.97
N VAL A 159 25.68 -2.50 12.12
CA VAL A 159 25.19 -1.55 11.12
C VAL A 159 25.17 -0.14 11.71
N GLY A 160 25.76 0.80 10.99
CA GLY A 160 25.69 2.23 11.29
C GLY A 160 25.02 3.01 10.17
N GLY A 161 24.51 4.20 10.46
CA GLY A 161 23.97 5.09 9.43
C GLY A 161 22.75 5.86 9.91
N THR A 162 21.81 6.12 9.02
CA THR A 162 20.58 6.85 9.36
C THR A 162 19.36 6.22 8.69
N LEU A 163 18.21 6.36 9.32
CA LEU A 163 16.92 6.23 8.66
C LEU A 163 16.22 7.60 8.58
N SER A 164 15.36 7.77 7.59
CA SER A 164 14.52 8.95 7.46
C SER A 164 13.08 8.55 7.13
N ILE A 165 12.12 9.09 7.87
CA ILE A 165 10.69 8.82 7.68
C ILE A 165 10.12 9.92 6.79
N LYS A 166 9.46 9.51 5.69
CA LYS A 166 8.86 10.37 4.68
C LYS A 166 7.36 10.08 4.62
N ALA A 167 6.59 11.01 5.17
CA ALA A 167 5.14 11.04 5.09
C ALA A 167 4.68 11.88 3.87
N PRO A 168 3.37 11.86 3.54
CA PRO A 168 2.81 12.76 2.54
C PRO A 168 3.03 14.24 2.86
N ASP A 169 2.82 15.07 1.85
CA ASP A 169 2.97 16.51 1.96
C ASP A 169 2.13 17.10 3.09
N GLY A 170 2.72 18.06 3.82
CA GLY A 170 2.08 18.74 4.95
C GLY A 170 2.16 18.01 6.29
N TRP A 171 2.46 16.71 6.32
CA TRP A 171 2.69 15.99 7.57
C TRP A 171 4.03 16.39 8.19
N GLN A 172 4.03 16.61 9.50
CA GLN A 172 5.25 16.90 10.24
C GLN A 172 5.65 15.70 11.08
N ILE A 173 6.87 15.21 10.89
CA ILE A 173 7.45 14.12 11.68
C ILE A 173 8.63 14.67 12.47
N SER A 174 8.70 14.36 13.76
CA SER A 174 9.82 14.78 14.62
C SER A 174 10.27 13.67 15.58
N PRO A 175 11.53 13.23 15.55
CA PRO A 175 12.50 13.51 14.49
C PRO A 175 12.13 12.75 13.20
N ASP A 176 12.27 13.39 12.04
CA ASP A 176 12.10 12.73 10.73
C ASP A 176 13.35 11.94 10.30
N ARG A 177 14.50 12.17 10.94
CA ARG A 177 15.77 11.49 10.71
C ARG A 177 16.33 10.95 12.02
N ILE A 178 16.68 9.67 12.03
CA ILE A 178 17.16 8.96 13.22
C ILE A 178 18.51 8.30 12.91
N ASP A 179 19.50 8.57 13.76
CA ASP A 179 20.81 7.93 13.69
C ASP A 179 20.76 6.49 14.23
N LEU A 180 21.46 5.61 13.52
CA LEU A 180 21.51 4.19 13.78
C LEU A 180 22.93 3.76 14.14
N LYS A 181 23.03 2.99 15.21
CA LYS A 181 24.23 2.23 15.60
C LYS A 181 23.75 0.96 16.26
N MET A 182 23.85 -0.16 15.54
CA MET A 182 23.29 -1.45 15.94
C MET A 182 24.38 -2.50 15.88
N ALA A 183 24.46 -3.35 16.90
CA ALA A 183 25.28 -4.56 16.83
C ALA A 183 24.62 -5.62 15.91
N ALA A 184 25.32 -6.71 15.59
CA ALA A 184 24.68 -7.86 14.97
C ALA A 184 23.53 -8.37 15.87
N ASP A 185 22.40 -8.74 15.28
CA ASP A 185 21.19 -9.21 15.96
C ASP A 185 20.56 -8.21 16.96
N ASP A 186 20.98 -6.94 16.95
CA ASP A 186 20.47 -5.91 17.85
C ASP A 186 19.05 -5.46 17.45
N HIS A 187 18.25 -5.06 18.44
CA HIS A 187 16.88 -4.60 18.28
C HIS A 187 16.81 -3.09 18.57
N ILE A 188 16.20 -2.34 17.68
CA ILE A 188 16.01 -0.91 17.86
C ILE A 188 14.55 -0.56 18.05
N ARG A 189 14.30 0.39 18.94
CA ARG A 189 13.00 1.03 19.15
C ARG A 189 13.24 2.52 19.29
N LYS A 190 12.66 3.32 18.39
CA LYS A 190 12.89 4.77 18.33
C LYS A 190 11.56 5.49 18.28
N GLN A 191 11.40 6.45 19.17
CA GLN A 191 10.21 7.27 19.26
C GLN A 191 10.25 8.41 18.23
N PHE A 192 9.09 8.71 17.67
CA PHE A 192 8.84 9.89 16.88
C PHE A 192 7.44 10.41 17.16
N GLU A 193 7.19 11.65 16.77
CA GLU A 193 5.88 12.28 16.79
C GLU A 193 5.43 12.60 15.37
N VAL A 194 4.13 12.49 15.13
CA VAL A 194 3.48 12.85 13.88
C VAL A 194 2.41 13.91 14.13
N SER A 195 2.48 15.03 13.44
CA SER A 195 1.42 16.05 13.41
C SER A 195 0.77 16.09 12.03
N LEU A 196 -0.54 15.93 12.02
CA LEU A 196 -1.35 15.92 10.80
C LEU A 196 -1.77 17.34 10.40
N PRO A 197 -1.70 17.72 9.11
CA PRO A 197 -2.29 18.96 8.62
C PRO A 197 -3.82 18.90 8.70
N PHE A 198 -4.49 20.06 8.74
CA PHE A 198 -5.94 20.18 8.90
C PHE A 198 -6.79 19.53 7.79
N ASP A 199 -6.17 19.28 6.66
CA ASP A 199 -6.78 18.70 5.47
C ASP A 199 -6.23 17.30 5.15
N ALA A 200 -5.50 16.68 6.09
CA ALA A 200 -5.05 15.30 5.95
C ALA A 200 -6.25 14.38 5.68
N ASN A 201 -6.13 13.54 4.66
CA ASN A 201 -7.14 12.55 4.32
C ASN A 201 -7.16 11.44 5.37
N SER A 202 -8.36 10.98 5.72
CA SER A 202 -8.59 9.82 6.57
C SER A 202 -8.39 8.52 5.80
N GLY A 203 -8.10 7.43 6.53
CA GLY A 203 -7.83 6.11 5.96
C GLY A 203 -6.34 5.77 5.83
N LEU A 204 -6.02 4.72 5.08
CA LEU A 204 -4.66 4.22 4.89
C LEU A 204 -3.79 5.21 4.10
N VAL A 205 -2.64 5.54 4.68
CA VAL A 205 -1.67 6.49 4.15
C VAL A 205 -0.30 5.82 4.07
N PRO A 206 0.35 5.80 2.89
CA PRO A 206 1.67 5.23 2.75
C PRO A 206 2.75 6.12 3.38
N ILE A 207 3.64 5.49 4.13
CA ILE A 207 4.84 6.07 4.74
C ILE A 207 6.07 5.37 4.16
N ARG A 208 7.01 6.16 3.64
CA ARG A 208 8.28 5.66 3.13
C ARG A 208 9.38 5.89 4.16
N ILE A 209 10.11 4.84 4.51
CA ILE A 209 11.26 4.90 5.42
C ILE A 209 12.51 4.64 4.59
N ASP A 210 13.34 5.67 4.42
CA ASP A 210 14.58 5.61 3.66
C ASP A 210 15.73 5.25 4.58
N PHE A 211 16.43 4.16 4.29
CA PHE A 211 17.64 3.72 4.97
C PHE A 211 18.87 4.11 4.15
N ASP A 212 19.83 4.76 4.81
CA ASP A 212 21.19 4.96 4.33
C ASP A 212 22.14 4.39 5.39
N VAL A 213 22.57 3.16 5.17
CA VAL A 213 23.29 2.36 6.19
C VAL A 213 24.57 1.78 5.63
N VAL A 214 25.54 1.55 6.52
CA VAL A 214 26.83 0.95 6.23
C VAL A 214 26.98 -0.32 7.06
N ALA A 215 27.23 -1.43 6.37
CA ALA A 215 27.59 -2.71 6.96
C ALA A 215 28.94 -3.16 6.34
N ASP A 216 28.93 -4.18 5.48
CA ASP A 216 30.08 -4.56 4.63
C ASP A 216 30.35 -3.53 3.53
N LYS A 217 29.31 -2.79 3.17
CA LYS A 217 29.31 -1.69 2.22
C LYS A 217 28.15 -0.75 2.52
N SER A 218 28.03 0.33 1.75
CA SER A 218 26.88 1.23 1.83
C SER A 218 25.66 0.64 1.13
N TYR A 219 24.51 0.70 1.80
CA TYR A 219 23.19 0.32 1.32
C TYR A 219 22.24 1.50 1.39
N LYS A 220 21.58 1.77 0.25
CA LYS A 220 20.50 2.76 0.17
C LYS A 220 19.25 2.08 -0.33
N PHE A 221 18.23 2.01 0.52
CA PHE A 221 16.98 1.34 0.20
C PHE A 221 15.82 1.93 0.99
N SER A 222 14.61 1.71 0.51
CA SER A 222 13.39 2.14 1.20
C SER A 222 12.59 0.94 1.71
N VAL A 223 11.85 1.18 2.79
CA VAL A 223 10.81 0.32 3.35
C VAL A 223 9.51 1.11 3.30
N TYR A 224 8.43 0.45 2.89
CA TYR A 224 7.10 1.07 2.81
C TYR A 224 6.24 0.50 3.94
N ARG A 225 5.49 1.36 4.61
CA ARG A 225 4.50 1.02 5.64
C ARG A 225 3.27 1.87 5.43
N GLU A 226 2.18 1.51 6.07
CA GLU A 226 0.94 2.29 6.06
C GLU A 226 0.61 2.69 7.50
N LEU A 227 0.09 3.90 7.66
CA LEU A 227 -0.58 4.37 8.86
C LEU A 227 -2.02 4.69 8.49
N ASP A 228 -2.95 4.39 9.37
CA ASP A 228 -4.37 4.70 9.19
C ASP A 228 -4.71 6.01 9.92
N VAL A 229 -5.17 7.02 9.19
CA VAL A 229 -5.64 8.28 9.77
C VAL A 229 -7.10 8.13 10.19
N GLY A 230 -7.27 7.88 11.47
CA GLY A 230 -8.53 7.52 12.10
C GLY A 230 -8.24 6.89 13.45
N ASP A 231 -9.25 6.79 14.31
CA ASP A 231 -9.16 6.07 15.58
C ASP A 231 -9.62 4.60 15.45
N GLY A 232 -9.91 4.14 14.22
CA GLY A 232 -10.43 2.80 13.93
C GLY A 232 -11.86 2.55 14.43
N GLN A 233 -12.50 3.52 15.07
CA GLN A 233 -13.86 3.40 15.62
C GLN A 233 -14.92 4.01 14.70
N LEU A 234 -14.54 4.99 13.89
CA LEU A 234 -15.42 5.66 12.95
C LEU A 234 -15.17 5.17 11.53
N GLU A 235 -16.25 4.72 10.89
CA GLU A 235 -16.23 4.33 9.48
C GLU A 235 -17.12 5.28 8.69
N ILE A 236 -16.63 5.74 7.54
CA ILE A 236 -17.42 6.50 6.57
C ILE A 236 -17.26 5.83 5.21
N ASP A 237 -18.37 5.34 4.67
CA ASP A 237 -18.45 4.90 3.27
C ASP A 237 -19.11 5.99 2.43
N ILE A 238 -18.57 6.21 1.24
CA ILE A 238 -19.06 7.22 0.30
C ILE A 238 -19.36 6.52 -1.02
N HIS A 239 -20.59 6.71 -1.51
CA HIS A 239 -21.03 6.22 -2.81
C HIS A 239 -21.58 7.36 -3.66
N THR A 240 -21.18 7.40 -4.91
CA THR A 240 -21.75 8.32 -5.89
C THR A 240 -22.62 7.55 -6.87
N ARG A 241 -23.72 8.17 -7.31
CA ARG A 241 -24.49 7.68 -8.45
C ARG A 241 -25.10 8.82 -9.24
N LEU A 242 -25.17 8.67 -10.56
CA LEU A 242 -25.92 9.58 -11.41
C LEU A 242 -27.36 9.07 -11.61
N GLU A 243 -28.34 9.88 -11.20
CA GLU A 243 -29.76 9.57 -11.38
C GLU A 243 -30.26 9.83 -12.80
N LYS A 244 -31.42 9.24 -13.14
CA LYS A 244 -32.04 9.40 -14.46
C LYS A 244 -32.49 10.84 -14.75
N ASP A 245 -32.78 11.62 -13.71
CA ASP A 245 -33.13 13.04 -13.78
C ASP A 245 -31.91 13.95 -14.03
N GLY A 246 -30.70 13.37 -14.05
CA GLY A 246 -29.45 14.09 -14.26
C GLY A 246 -28.79 14.58 -12.98
N ASP A 247 -29.34 14.29 -11.81
CA ASP A 247 -28.75 14.67 -10.52
C ASP A 247 -27.64 13.70 -10.10
N LEU A 248 -26.53 14.24 -9.61
CA LEU A 248 -25.53 13.44 -8.89
C LEU A 248 -25.99 13.31 -7.43
N ILE A 249 -26.15 12.07 -6.98
CA ILE A 249 -26.37 11.76 -5.57
C ILE A 249 -25.06 11.26 -4.96
N VAL A 250 -24.64 11.92 -3.88
CA VAL A 250 -23.55 11.45 -3.03
C VAL A 250 -24.17 10.93 -1.74
N GLU A 251 -24.03 9.65 -1.48
CA GLU A 251 -24.45 8.99 -0.26
C GLU A 251 -23.27 8.85 0.69
N GLN A 252 -23.43 9.36 1.90
CA GLN A 252 -22.50 9.20 3.01
C GLN A 252 -23.16 8.25 4.01
N ARG A 253 -22.49 7.13 4.33
CA ARG A 253 -22.88 6.22 5.39
C ARG A 253 -21.84 6.26 6.49
N MET A 254 -22.23 6.72 7.68
CA MET A 254 -21.35 6.76 8.85
C MET A 254 -21.74 5.69 9.86
N THR A 255 -20.75 5.05 10.47
CA THR A 255 -20.94 4.12 11.59
C THR A 255 -19.93 4.44 12.69
N ASN A 256 -20.37 4.42 13.94
CA ASN A 256 -19.51 4.56 15.10
C ASN A 256 -19.52 3.27 15.92
N ARG A 257 -18.38 2.59 15.98
CA ARG A 257 -18.19 1.32 16.69
C ARG A 257 -17.77 1.51 18.14
N SER A 258 -17.54 2.75 18.58
CA SER A 258 -17.32 3.04 20.00
C SER A 258 -18.60 2.93 20.82
N ASP A 259 -18.43 2.87 22.14
CA ASP A 259 -19.49 2.86 23.15
C ASP A 259 -20.14 4.24 23.37
N ARG A 260 -19.51 5.32 22.89
CA ARG A 260 -20.01 6.69 23.04
C ARG A 260 -20.81 7.13 21.81
N LEU A 261 -22.03 7.62 22.02
CA LEU A 261 -22.78 8.30 20.96
C LEU A 261 -22.18 9.68 20.66
N VAL A 262 -22.06 10.02 19.38
CA VAL A 262 -21.37 11.24 18.94
C VAL A 262 -22.11 11.94 17.81
N ASP A 263 -21.93 13.24 17.72
CA ASP A 263 -22.60 14.08 16.74
C ASP A 263 -21.59 14.61 15.74
N PHE A 264 -21.97 14.72 14.46
CA PHE A 264 -21.10 15.23 13.41
C PHE A 264 -21.80 16.30 12.58
N LYS A 265 -21.05 17.34 12.24
CA LYS A 265 -21.37 18.29 11.19
C LYS A 265 -20.62 17.88 9.93
N CYS A 266 -21.35 17.50 8.88
CA CYS A 266 -20.78 17.00 7.65
C CYS A 266 -20.93 18.03 6.52
N LEU A 267 -19.82 18.33 5.86
CA LEU A 267 -19.70 19.34 4.80
C LEU A 267 -19.18 18.67 3.53
N LEU A 268 -19.93 18.78 2.43
CA LEU A 268 -19.52 18.25 1.14
C LEU A 268 -19.17 19.40 0.19
N TYR A 269 -17.94 19.37 -0.32
CA TYR A 269 -17.38 20.34 -1.23
C TYR A 269 -17.25 19.73 -2.63
N ALA A 270 -17.92 20.37 -3.61
CA ALA A 270 -17.75 20.07 -5.03
C ALA A 270 -16.67 21.00 -5.58
N LEU A 271 -15.41 20.53 -5.60
CA LEU A 271 -14.24 21.38 -5.88
C LEU A 271 -14.16 21.82 -7.34
N GLY A 272 -14.77 21.06 -8.25
CA GLY A 272 -14.64 21.28 -9.69
C GLY A 272 -13.28 20.84 -10.21
N SER A 273 -12.93 21.27 -11.42
CA SER A 273 -11.64 21.02 -12.05
C SER A 273 -11.17 22.25 -12.82
N PRO A 274 -9.87 22.57 -12.81
CA PRO A 274 -9.35 23.68 -13.59
C PRO A 274 -9.49 23.40 -15.09
N ALA A 275 -9.63 24.46 -15.89
CA ALA A 275 -9.56 24.34 -17.34
C ALA A 275 -8.16 23.88 -17.76
N THR A 276 -8.08 22.95 -18.71
CA THR A 276 -6.85 22.49 -19.34
C THR A 276 -6.92 22.78 -20.85
N SER A 277 -5.80 22.58 -21.57
CA SER A 277 -5.81 22.65 -23.04
C SER A 277 -6.76 21.64 -23.70
N GLU A 278 -7.18 20.61 -22.96
CA GLU A 278 -8.01 19.50 -23.45
C GLU A 278 -9.45 19.54 -22.93
N SER A 279 -9.77 20.37 -21.93
CA SER A 279 -11.10 20.42 -21.32
C SER A 279 -11.43 21.78 -20.70
N PRO A 280 -12.67 22.30 -20.84
CA PRO A 280 -13.02 23.66 -20.38
C PRO A 280 -13.04 23.84 -18.86
N GLY A 281 -12.79 22.80 -18.06
CA GLY A 281 -12.84 22.82 -16.60
C GLY A 281 -14.27 22.82 -16.07
N VAL A 282 -14.42 22.45 -14.79
CA VAL A 282 -15.70 22.39 -14.10
C VAL A 282 -15.65 23.40 -12.95
N PRO A 283 -16.56 24.38 -12.88
CA PRO A 283 -16.53 25.37 -11.81
C PRO A 283 -16.86 24.73 -10.45
N GLN A 284 -16.25 25.26 -9.39
CA GLN A 284 -16.59 24.89 -8.02
C GLN A 284 -18.07 25.16 -7.74
N ARG A 285 -18.78 24.20 -7.14
CA ARG A 285 -20.20 24.35 -6.79
C ARG A 285 -20.39 24.65 -5.31
N ARG A 286 -21.57 25.19 -4.98
CA ARG A 286 -21.94 25.50 -3.59
C ARG A 286 -21.81 24.25 -2.71
N ARG A 287 -21.10 24.38 -1.59
CA ARG A 287 -21.01 23.28 -0.60
C ARG A 287 -22.38 22.92 -0.04
N GLN A 288 -22.59 21.64 0.24
CA GLN A 288 -23.75 21.17 0.98
C GLN A 288 -23.40 20.80 2.41
N ARG A 289 -24.40 20.83 3.30
CA ARG A 289 -24.23 20.56 4.73
C ARG A 289 -25.34 19.66 5.22
N THR A 290 -24.97 18.69 6.05
CA THR A 290 -25.89 17.87 6.83
C THR A 290 -25.33 17.69 8.25
N GLN A 291 -26.12 17.06 9.13
CA GLN A 291 -25.71 16.70 10.48
C GLN A 291 -26.10 15.26 10.76
N VAL A 292 -25.21 14.55 11.44
CA VAL A 292 -25.45 13.22 12.00
C VAL A 292 -25.57 13.41 13.50
N PHE A 293 -26.63 12.84 14.09
CA PHE A 293 -26.91 12.97 15.52
C PHE A 293 -26.91 11.59 16.18
N ARG A 294 -26.32 11.52 17.36
CA ARG A 294 -26.24 10.35 18.22
C ARG A 294 -25.77 9.12 17.44
N LEU A 295 -24.71 9.29 16.65
CA LEU A 295 -24.13 8.22 15.85
C LEU A 295 -23.59 7.12 16.79
N GLY A 296 -24.14 5.92 16.62
CA GLY A 296 -23.70 4.70 17.29
C GLY A 296 -23.39 3.61 16.27
N ASN A 297 -23.56 2.35 16.69
CA ASN A 297 -23.26 1.18 15.88
C ASN A 297 -24.23 0.95 14.70
N THR A 298 -25.36 1.65 14.68
CA THR A 298 -26.31 1.61 13.57
C THR A 298 -25.90 2.67 12.55
N PRO A 299 -25.69 2.31 11.28
CA PRO A 299 -25.25 3.27 10.27
C PRO A 299 -26.27 4.39 10.08
N ASP A 300 -25.81 5.64 10.10
CA ASP A 300 -26.59 6.80 9.67
C ASP A 300 -26.23 7.15 8.22
N VAL A 301 -27.25 7.29 7.38
CA VAL A 301 -27.10 7.58 5.95
C VAL A 301 -27.59 8.99 5.65
N LYS A 302 -26.75 9.78 4.97
CA LYS A 302 -27.06 11.11 4.48
C LYS A 302 -26.82 11.20 2.98
N SER A 303 -27.72 11.86 2.27
CA SER A 303 -27.60 12.07 0.83
C SER A 303 -27.46 13.55 0.51
N TYR A 304 -26.56 13.84 -0.42
CA TYR A 304 -26.33 15.14 -1.02
C TYR A 304 -26.74 15.09 -2.48
N ARG A 305 -27.35 16.17 -3.00
CA ARG A 305 -27.90 16.19 -4.36
C ARG A 305 -27.35 17.38 -5.14
N TYR A 306 -26.60 17.11 -6.20
CA TYR A 306 -26.07 18.12 -7.10
C TYR A 306 -26.77 18.04 -8.47
N PRO A 307 -27.57 19.06 -8.84
CA PRO A 307 -28.18 19.13 -10.17
C PRO A 307 -27.15 19.16 -11.29
N ASN A 308 -27.48 18.69 -12.50
CA ASN A 308 -26.54 18.60 -13.62
C ASN A 308 -25.27 17.82 -13.23
N GLY A 309 -25.45 16.67 -12.58
CA GLY A 309 -24.40 15.84 -12.00
C GLY A 309 -23.40 15.30 -13.01
N ALA A 310 -23.80 15.17 -14.28
CA ALA A 310 -22.93 14.68 -15.35
C ALA A 310 -21.66 15.54 -15.53
N GLU A 311 -21.73 16.84 -15.25
CA GLU A 311 -20.57 17.74 -15.30
C GLU A 311 -19.53 17.46 -14.21
N LEU A 312 -19.93 16.80 -13.11
CA LEU A 312 -19.05 16.49 -11.98
C LEU A 312 -18.34 15.14 -12.12
N LEU A 313 -18.73 14.31 -13.10
CA LEU A 313 -18.10 13.00 -13.30
C LEU A 313 -16.60 13.16 -13.57
N GLY A 314 -15.77 12.36 -12.88
CA GLY A 314 -14.32 12.43 -12.96
C GLY A 314 -13.69 13.65 -12.27
N THR A 315 -14.49 14.51 -11.62
CA THR A 315 -13.97 15.56 -10.72
C THR A 315 -13.79 15.00 -9.32
N GLN A 316 -12.94 15.65 -8.52
CA GLN A 316 -12.74 15.29 -7.12
C GLN A 316 -13.70 16.07 -6.21
N MET A 317 -14.31 15.38 -5.26
CA MET A 317 -15.08 15.97 -4.17
C MET A 317 -14.39 15.76 -2.83
N TRP A 318 -14.70 16.61 -1.86
CA TRP A 318 -14.18 16.53 -0.50
C TRP A 318 -15.32 16.51 0.51
N LEU A 319 -15.44 15.42 1.24
CA LEU A 319 -16.30 15.29 2.41
C LEU A 319 -15.50 15.57 3.68
N ARG A 320 -16.00 16.46 4.53
CA ARG A 320 -15.42 16.77 5.84
C ARG A 320 -16.45 16.58 6.94
N ALA A 321 -16.19 15.71 7.90
CA ALA A 321 -17.03 15.48 9.07
C ALA A 321 -16.31 15.99 10.33
N GLU A 322 -16.90 17.00 10.97
CA GLU A 322 -16.38 17.61 12.20
C GLU A 322 -17.22 17.12 13.38
N GLU A 323 -16.60 16.50 14.37
CA GLU A 323 -17.29 16.09 15.60
C GLU A 323 -17.78 17.34 16.34
N ILE A 324 -19.06 17.35 16.71
CA ILE A 324 -19.66 18.42 17.52
C ILE A 324 -19.25 18.17 18.98
N ASP A 325 -18.76 19.21 19.64
CA ASP A 325 -18.21 19.16 21.01
C ASP A 325 -17.05 18.15 21.20
N GLY A 326 -16.41 17.76 20.09
CA GLY A 326 -15.25 16.88 20.06
C GLY A 326 -14.06 17.50 19.34
N SER A 327 -12.98 16.71 19.21
CA SER A 327 -11.75 17.15 18.53
C SER A 327 -11.47 16.44 17.22
N ARG A 328 -12.33 15.47 16.83
CA ARG A 328 -12.13 14.68 15.62
C ARG A 328 -12.62 15.42 14.40
N VAL A 329 -11.80 15.41 13.34
CA VAL A 329 -12.18 15.89 12.02
C VAL A 329 -11.75 14.84 11.01
N LEU A 330 -12.72 14.28 10.30
CA LEU A 330 -12.49 13.29 9.26
C LEU A 330 -12.58 13.96 7.90
N ASN A 331 -11.62 13.68 7.02
CA ASN A 331 -11.59 14.22 5.66
C ASN A 331 -11.51 13.07 4.66
N TYR A 332 -12.37 13.08 3.65
CA TYR A 332 -12.36 12.10 2.58
C TYR A 332 -12.40 12.82 1.24
N ARG A 333 -11.36 12.66 0.44
CA ARG A 333 -11.34 13.06 -0.96
C ARG A 333 -11.61 11.83 -1.83
N PHE A 334 -12.52 11.97 -2.78
CA PHE A 334 -12.93 10.89 -3.67
C PHE A 334 -13.26 11.44 -5.06
N ASP A 335 -13.01 10.64 -6.07
CA ASP A 335 -13.39 10.96 -7.44
C ASP A 335 -14.86 10.58 -7.66
N VAL A 336 -15.57 11.40 -8.41
CA VAL A 336 -16.98 11.14 -8.72
C VAL A 336 -17.07 10.10 -9.83
N GLU A 337 -17.59 8.94 -9.47
CA GLU A 337 -17.86 7.83 -10.38
C GLU A 337 -19.35 7.72 -10.69
N ARG A 338 -19.68 6.99 -11.75
CA ARG A 338 -21.04 6.89 -12.30
C ARG A 338 -21.98 6.01 -11.47
#